data_AF-A0A7V6LAX8-F1
#
_entry.id   AF-A0A7V6LAX8-F1
#
_cell.length_a   1.000
_cell.length_b   1.000
_cell.length_c   1.000
_cell.angle_alpha   90.00
_cell.angle_beta   90.00
_cell.angle_gamma   90.00
#
_symmetry.space_group_name_H-M   'P 1'
#
loop_
_entity.id
_entity.type
_entity.pdbx_description
1 polymer ?
#
loop_
_entity_poly.entity_id
_entity_poly.type
_entity_poly.pdbx_seq_one_letter_code
_entity_poly.pdbx_strand_id
1 'polypeptide(L)'
;MVAGTQIAIALTPWLGTEFISKQEEMCSAIALKFSTFILGRNTIDSLASWVNDKIFFRVRMYTFGKMVLRMDTQKLIRLRMDDFTTMSDELMYLLFHNFPKDRAHFLAVQEYSVKQSSLSALRALYMDFSGFQSEEELATLRRVITACYDKYRWRFWLEDN
;
A
#
# COMPACT_ATOMS: atom_id res chain seq x y z
N MET A 1 -15.15 -0.14 4.95
CA MET A 1 -14.41 -1.14 5.76
C MET A 1 -13.58 -1.98 4.81
N VAL A 2 -12.28 -2.12 5.07
CA VAL A 2 -11.40 -2.93 4.20
C VAL A 2 -11.68 -4.40 4.43
N ALA A 3 -11.99 -5.14 3.37
CA ALA A 3 -12.25 -6.59 3.44
C ALA A 3 -10.97 -7.39 3.15
N GLY A 4 -10.86 -8.60 3.70
CA GLY A 4 -9.75 -9.52 3.39
C GLY A 4 -9.62 -9.80 1.89
N THR A 5 -10.73 -9.86 1.16
CA THR A 5 -10.75 -10.00 -0.31
C THR A 5 -10.09 -8.83 -1.03
N GLN A 6 -10.22 -7.59 -0.53
CA GLN A 6 -9.56 -6.42 -1.13
C GLN A 6 -8.04 -6.50 -0.94
N ILE A 7 -7.59 -6.95 0.24
CA ILE A 7 -6.17 -7.20 0.51
C ILE A 7 -5.63 -8.28 -0.45
N ALA A 8 -6.37 -9.38 -0.61
CA ALA A 8 -6.00 -10.46 -1.52
C ALA A 8 -5.87 -9.95 -2.96
N ILE A 9 -6.87 -9.22 -3.47
CA ILE A 9 -6.85 -8.65 -4.82
C ILE A 9 -5.65 -7.73 -5.04
N ALA A 10 -5.32 -6.88 -4.06
CA ALA A 10 -4.19 -5.97 -4.15
C ALA A 10 -2.82 -6.69 -4.15
N LEU A 11 -2.71 -7.83 -3.45
CA LEU A 11 -1.47 -8.61 -3.37
C LEU A 11 -1.30 -9.64 -4.50
N THR A 12 -2.38 -10.11 -5.12
CA THR A 12 -2.34 -11.15 -6.18
C THR A 12 -1.36 -10.82 -7.31
N PRO A 13 -1.29 -9.58 -7.85
CA PRO A 13 -0.32 -9.25 -8.91
C PRO A 13 1.14 -9.44 -8.50
N TRP A 14 1.44 -9.36 -7.21
CA TRP A 14 2.80 -9.43 -6.66
C TRP A 14 3.19 -10.83 -6.17
N LEU A 15 2.22 -11.59 -5.64
CA LEU A 15 2.48 -12.85 -4.96
C LEU A 15 1.89 -14.08 -5.68
N GLY A 16 1.02 -13.87 -6.67
CA GLY A 16 0.34 -14.93 -7.41
C GLY A 16 -0.87 -15.51 -6.68
N THR A 17 -1.84 -15.99 -7.46
CA THR A 17 -3.10 -16.53 -6.96
C THR A 17 -2.89 -17.80 -6.13
N GLU A 18 -1.93 -18.65 -6.51
CA GLU A 18 -1.61 -19.89 -5.79
C GLU A 18 -1.21 -19.61 -4.34
N PHE A 19 -0.35 -18.62 -4.11
CA PHE A 19 0.06 -18.25 -2.76
C PHE A 19 -1.12 -17.63 -2.00
N ILE A 20 -1.75 -16.60 -2.58
CA ILE A 20 -2.81 -15.82 -1.92
C ILE A 20 -4.00 -16.68 -1.50
N SER A 21 -4.40 -17.66 -2.31
CA SER A 21 -5.49 -18.60 -1.97
C SER A 21 -5.27 -19.37 -0.67
N LYS A 22 -4.02 -19.52 -0.22
CA LYS A 22 -3.65 -20.22 1.03
C LYS A 22 -3.39 -19.26 2.20
N GLN A 23 -3.53 -17.95 2.00
CA GLN A 23 -3.20 -16.91 2.99
C GLN A 23 -4.42 -16.12 3.47
N GLU A 24 -5.59 -16.77 3.54
CA GLU A 24 -6.82 -16.14 4.02
C GLU A 24 -6.64 -15.51 5.42
N GLU A 25 -5.99 -16.21 6.35
CA GLU A 25 -5.69 -15.68 7.68
C GLU A 25 -4.84 -14.40 7.64
N MET A 26 -3.87 -14.32 6.73
CA MET A 26 -3.02 -13.13 6.60
C MET A 26 -3.85 -11.94 6.12
N CYS A 27 -4.63 -12.15 5.06
CA CYS A 27 -5.46 -11.10 4.46
C CYS A 27 -6.50 -10.59 5.46
N SER A 28 -7.15 -11.50 6.19
CA SER A 28 -8.12 -11.17 7.23
C SER A 28 -7.48 -10.45 8.41
N ALA A 29 -6.28 -10.85 8.84
CA ALA A 29 -5.56 -10.16 9.92
C ALA A 29 -5.15 -8.72 9.52
N ILE A 30 -4.72 -8.50 8.28
CA ILE A 30 -4.39 -7.16 7.77
C ILE A 30 -5.66 -6.31 7.69
N ALA A 31 -6.74 -6.85 7.11
CA ALA A 31 -8.02 -6.16 7.01
C ALA A 31 -8.56 -5.74 8.39
N LEU A 32 -8.49 -6.64 9.39
CA LEU A 32 -8.87 -6.34 10.77
C LEU A 32 -7.97 -5.26 11.38
N LYS A 33 -6.66 -5.30 11.11
CA LYS A 33 -5.73 -4.28 11.60
C LYS A 33 -6.03 -2.90 11.00
N PHE A 34 -6.45 -2.86 9.73
CA PHE A 34 -6.88 -1.62 9.08
C PHE A 34 -8.22 -1.12 9.63
N SER A 35 -9.19 -2.00 9.87
CA SER A 35 -10.50 -1.60 10.40
C SER A 35 -10.45 -1.12 11.85
N THR A 36 -9.47 -1.57 12.63
CA THR A 36 -9.26 -1.17 14.03
C THR A 36 -8.27 -0.02 14.19
N PHE A 37 -7.73 0.52 13.08
CA PHE A 37 -6.81 1.64 13.12
C PHE A 37 -7.52 2.91 13.58
N ILE A 38 -6.97 3.56 14.62
CA ILE A 38 -7.47 4.82 15.14
C ILE A 38 -6.32 5.82 15.18
N LEU A 39 -6.50 6.95 14.50
CA LEU A 39 -5.53 8.04 14.50
C LEU A 39 -5.31 8.55 15.94
N GLY A 40 -4.05 8.74 16.33
CA GLY A 40 -3.65 9.16 17.68
C GLY A 40 -3.43 8.02 18.67
N ARG A 41 -4.05 6.84 18.47
CA ARG A 41 -3.70 5.60 19.20
C ARG A 41 -2.65 4.79 18.46
N ASN A 42 -2.69 4.84 17.14
CA ASN A 42 -1.75 4.14 16.26
C ASN A 42 -1.07 5.15 15.34
N THR A 43 0.17 4.86 14.93
CA THR A 43 0.87 5.63 13.90
C THR A 43 0.82 4.90 12.58
N ILE A 44 0.77 5.65 11.48
CA ILE A 44 0.78 5.10 10.12
C ILE A 44 2.08 4.31 9.90
N ASP A 45 3.22 4.82 10.37
CA ASP A 45 4.52 4.13 10.29
C ASP A 45 4.52 2.75 10.95
N SER A 46 3.98 2.65 12.17
CA SER A 46 3.93 1.37 12.89
C SER A 46 3.04 0.35 12.18
N LEU A 47 1.94 0.82 11.57
CA LEU A 47 1.05 -0.03 10.80
C LEU A 47 1.71 -0.51 9.50
N ALA A 48 2.36 0.39 8.77
CA ALA A 48 3.08 0.05 7.54
C ALA A 48 4.20 -0.97 7.80
N SER A 49 5.01 -0.75 8.85
CA SER A 49 6.03 -1.72 9.26
C SER A 49 5.43 -3.08 9.61
N TRP A 50 4.32 -3.09 10.36
CA TRP A 50 3.65 -4.33 10.75
C TRP A 50 3.09 -5.09 9.54
N VAL A 51 2.51 -4.40 8.55
CA VAL A 51 2.02 -5.01 7.31
C VAL A 51 3.17 -5.61 6.51
N ASN A 52 4.25 -4.85 6.32
CA ASN A 52 5.46 -5.31 5.65
C ASN A 52 5.99 -6.60 6.28
N ASP A 53 6.18 -6.61 7.60
CA ASP A 53 6.67 -7.78 8.34
C ASP A 53 5.71 -8.97 8.21
N LYS A 54 4.40 -8.72 8.29
CA LYS A 54 3.38 -9.77 8.17
C LYS A 54 3.46 -10.49 6.82
N ILE A 55 3.59 -9.73 5.72
CA ILE A 55 3.71 -10.31 4.38
C ILE A 55 5.04 -11.06 4.24
N PHE A 56 6.13 -10.42 4.66
CA PHE A 56 7.46 -11.02 4.63
C PHE A 56 7.50 -12.37 5.35
N PHE A 57 7.02 -12.44 6.59
CA PHE A 57 7.03 -13.68 7.36
C PHE A 57 6.17 -14.77 6.72
N ARG A 58 4.99 -14.43 6.18
CA ARG A 58 4.12 -15.43 5.52
C ARG A 58 4.76 -15.98 4.26
N VAL A 59 5.37 -15.15 3.42
CA VAL A 59 6.10 -15.58 2.23
C VAL A 59 7.32 -16.43 2.62
N ARG A 60 8.09 -15.99 3.62
CA ARG A 60 9.26 -16.72 4.11
C ARG A 60 8.90 -18.12 4.60
N MET A 61 7.81 -18.25 5.37
CA MET A 61 7.34 -19.54 5.88
C MET A 61 6.87 -20.46 4.74
N TYR A 62 6.09 -19.93 3.80
CA TYR A 62 5.58 -20.71 2.66
C TYR A 62 6.69 -21.22 1.75
N THR A 63 7.73 -20.40 1.52
CA THR A 63 8.84 -20.72 0.61
C THR A 63 10.01 -21.40 1.32
N PHE A 64 9.89 -21.72 2.61
CA PHE A 64 10.99 -22.22 3.45
C PHE A 64 12.26 -21.35 3.34
N GLY A 65 12.08 -20.03 3.28
CA GLY A 65 13.15 -19.05 3.19
C GLY A 65 13.74 -18.84 1.79
N LYS A 66 13.29 -19.57 0.76
CA LYS A 66 13.80 -19.38 -0.61
C LYS A 66 13.35 -18.06 -1.24
N MET A 67 12.23 -17.50 -0.79
CA MET A 67 11.64 -16.25 -1.30
C MET A 67 11.36 -16.30 -2.81
N VAL A 68 11.06 -17.49 -3.33
CA VAL A 68 10.68 -17.69 -4.74
C VAL A 68 9.23 -18.15 -4.78
N LEU A 69 8.40 -17.41 -5.51
CA LEU A 69 7.00 -17.74 -5.75
C LEU A 69 6.76 -18.03 -7.22
N ARG A 70 5.80 -18.92 -7.48
CA ARG A 70 5.27 -19.16 -8.82
C ARG A 70 4.12 -18.19 -9.06
N MET A 71 4.26 -17.38 -10.09
CA MET A 71 3.23 -16.44 -10.53
C MET A 71 2.20 -17.14 -11.42
N ASP A 72 1.08 -16.46 -11.65
CA ASP A 72 0.00 -16.95 -12.53
C ASP A 72 0.47 -17.16 -13.98
N THR A 73 1.53 -16.46 -14.38
CA THR A 73 2.23 -16.64 -15.67
C THR A 73 3.11 -17.89 -15.74
N GLN A 74 3.09 -18.75 -14.71
CA GLN A 74 3.99 -19.90 -14.49
C GLN A 74 5.47 -19.54 -14.29
N LYS A 75 5.83 -18.25 -14.32
CA LYS A 75 7.20 -17.79 -14.03
C LYS A 75 7.49 -17.85 -12.53
N LEU A 76 8.71 -18.27 -12.20
CA LEU A 76 9.24 -18.17 -10.85
C LEU A 76 9.85 -16.79 -10.64
N ILE A 77 9.34 -16.04 -9.67
CA ILE A 77 9.87 -14.73 -9.28
C ILE A 77 10.51 -14.84 -7.92
N ARG A 78 11.75 -14.34 -7.81
CA ARG A 78 12.43 -14.19 -6.53
C ARG A 78 12.13 -12.80 -5.95
N LEU A 79 11.52 -12.78 -4.78
CA LEU A 79 11.19 -11.57 -4.06
C LEU A 79 12.40 -11.04 -3.28
N ARG A 80 12.58 -9.73 -3.34
CA ARG A 80 13.57 -8.93 -2.61
C ARG A 80 12.88 -8.15 -1.49
N MET A 81 13.68 -7.58 -0.59
CA MET A 81 13.14 -6.78 0.52
C MET A 81 12.31 -5.58 0.03
N ASP A 82 12.78 -4.90 -1.02
CA ASP A 82 12.10 -3.71 -1.57
C ASP A 82 10.72 -4.05 -2.19
N ASP A 83 10.53 -5.29 -2.64
CA ASP A 83 9.23 -5.75 -3.15
C ASP A 83 8.19 -5.77 -2.02
N PHE A 84 8.58 -6.18 -0.80
CA PHE A 84 7.69 -6.18 0.37
C PHE A 84 7.33 -4.77 0.81
N THR A 85 8.30 -3.85 0.81
CA THR A 85 8.06 -2.44 1.08
C THR A 85 7.05 -1.88 0.09
N THR A 86 7.20 -2.21 -1.20
CA THR A 86 6.28 -1.77 -2.25
C THR A 86 4.88 -2.37 -2.09
N MET A 87 4.77 -3.68 -1.81
CA MET A 87 3.48 -4.34 -1.54
C MET A 87 2.77 -3.75 -0.32
N SER A 88 3.53 -3.49 0.75
CA SER A 88 3.00 -2.85 1.95
C SER A 88 2.50 -1.44 1.63
N ASP A 89 3.28 -0.65 0.88
CA ASP A 89 2.88 0.68 0.42
C ASP A 89 1.55 0.63 -0.36
N GLU A 90 1.43 -0.27 -1.35
CA GLU A 90 0.19 -0.45 -2.12
C GLU A 90 -1.02 -0.78 -1.23
N LEU A 91 -0.85 -1.63 -0.21
CA LEU A 91 -1.92 -1.92 0.75
C LEU A 91 -2.28 -0.71 1.60
N MET A 92 -1.32 0.14 1.98
CA MET A 92 -1.59 1.35 2.76
C MET A 92 -2.54 2.31 2.02
N TYR A 93 -2.61 2.28 0.69
CA TYR A 93 -3.61 3.07 -0.04
C TYR A 93 -5.05 2.66 0.34
N LEU A 94 -5.32 1.38 0.58
CA LEU A 94 -6.64 0.92 1.01
C LEU A 94 -7.04 1.53 2.36
N LEU A 95 -6.08 1.75 3.25
CA LEU A 95 -6.31 2.46 4.50
C LEU A 95 -6.62 3.95 4.23
N PHE A 96 -5.74 4.64 3.50
CA PHE A 96 -5.86 6.09 3.26
C PHE A 96 -7.13 6.45 2.50
N HIS A 97 -7.49 5.66 1.49
CA HIS A 97 -8.71 5.85 0.73
C HIS A 97 -9.96 5.77 1.63
N ASN A 98 -9.95 4.90 2.65
CA ASN A 98 -11.03 4.76 3.63
C ASN A 98 -10.97 5.75 4.80
N PHE A 99 -9.94 6.59 4.91
CA PHE A 99 -9.91 7.60 5.96
C PHE A 99 -11.03 8.64 5.80
N PRO A 100 -11.59 9.14 6.93
CA PRO A 100 -12.41 10.34 6.93
C PRO A 100 -11.70 11.49 6.20
N LYS A 101 -12.44 12.21 5.35
CA LYS A 101 -11.90 13.35 4.59
C LYS A 101 -11.92 14.62 5.43
N ASP A 102 -11.21 14.58 6.56
CA ASP A 102 -11.02 15.71 7.46
C ASP A 102 -9.55 16.17 7.49
N ARG A 103 -9.34 17.32 8.12
CA ARG A 103 -8.00 17.94 8.21
C ARG A 103 -7.01 17.11 9.03
N ALA A 104 -7.48 16.36 10.04
CA ALA A 104 -6.60 15.57 10.89
C ALA A 104 -5.97 14.40 10.12
N HIS A 105 -6.77 13.69 9.34
CA HIS A 105 -6.28 12.60 8.49
C HIS A 105 -5.43 13.11 7.33
N PHE A 106 -5.79 14.26 6.74
CA PHE A 106 -4.93 14.92 5.75
C PHE A 106 -3.53 15.18 6.30
N LEU A 107 -3.43 15.84 7.46
CA LEU A 107 -2.13 16.17 8.08
C LEU A 107 -1.34 14.91 8.43
N ALA A 108 -2.00 13.86 8.91
CA ALA A 108 -1.34 12.59 9.22
C ALA A 108 -0.75 11.91 7.97
N VAL A 109 -1.50 11.87 6.85
CA VAL A 109 -1.02 11.31 5.59
C VAL A 109 0.09 12.18 5.00
N GLN A 110 -0.02 13.51 5.11
CA GLN A 110 1.01 14.45 4.67
C GLN A 110 2.31 14.24 5.44
N GLU A 111 2.25 14.21 6.77
CA GLU A 111 3.41 13.97 7.63
C GLU A 111 4.08 12.63 7.31
N TYR A 112 3.27 11.58 7.12
CA TYR A 112 3.77 10.27 6.72
C TYR A 112 4.46 10.30 5.34
N SER A 113 3.89 11.01 4.35
CA SER A 113 4.45 11.11 2.99
C SER A 113 5.80 11.84 2.92
N VAL A 114 6.06 12.73 3.89
CA VAL A 114 7.35 13.44 3.99
C VAL A 114 8.40 12.56 4.65
N LYS A 115 7.99 11.72 5.62
CA LYS A 115 8.89 10.82 6.35
C LYS A 115 9.25 9.58 5.54
N GLN A 116 8.31 9.07 4.74
CA GLN A 116 8.44 7.83 3.99
C GLN A 116 8.20 8.09 2.50
N SER A 117 9.04 7.54 1.64
CA SER A 117 8.83 7.52 0.18
C SER A 117 7.67 6.58 -0.18
N SER A 118 6.43 7.03 0.09
CA SER A 118 5.18 6.29 -0.11
C SER A 118 4.42 6.86 -1.30
N LEU A 119 4.31 6.09 -2.38
CA LEU A 119 3.50 6.49 -3.54
C LEU A 119 2.02 6.49 -3.16
N SER A 120 1.59 5.53 -2.35
CA SER A 120 0.21 5.43 -1.90
C SER A 120 -0.23 6.64 -1.05
N ALA A 121 0.65 7.19 -0.22
CA ALA A 121 0.36 8.41 0.52
C ALA A 121 0.23 9.61 -0.42
N LEU A 122 1.17 9.77 -1.36
CA LEU A 122 1.11 10.85 -2.36
C LEU A 122 -0.14 10.74 -3.24
N ARG A 123 -0.52 9.52 -3.63
CA ARG A 123 -1.77 9.24 -4.35
C ARG A 123 -2.98 9.67 -3.54
N ALA A 124 -3.04 9.32 -2.25
CA ALA A 124 -4.15 9.72 -1.39
C ALA A 124 -4.22 11.24 -1.22
N LEU A 125 -3.08 11.92 -1.05
CA LEU A 125 -3.05 13.39 -0.99
C LEU A 125 -3.60 14.00 -2.29
N TYR A 126 -3.16 13.51 -3.44
CA TYR A 126 -3.55 14.03 -4.74
C TYR A 126 -5.02 13.72 -5.11
N MET A 127 -5.51 12.52 -4.79
CA MET A 127 -6.83 12.04 -5.23
C MET A 127 -7.92 12.27 -4.18
N ASP A 128 -7.64 11.89 -2.94
CA ASP A 128 -8.66 11.80 -1.88
C ASP A 128 -8.71 13.07 -1.02
N PHE A 129 -7.59 13.78 -0.89
CA PHE A 129 -7.46 15.00 -0.08
C PHE A 129 -7.16 16.26 -0.92
N SER A 130 -7.45 16.24 -2.22
CA SER A 130 -7.23 17.38 -3.12
C SER A 130 -7.91 18.66 -2.63
N GLY A 131 -9.09 18.56 -2.04
CA GLY A 131 -9.84 19.70 -1.50
C GLY A 131 -9.16 20.45 -0.34
N PHE A 132 -8.08 19.91 0.23
CA PHE A 132 -7.30 20.56 1.28
C PHE A 132 -6.04 21.28 0.77
N GLN A 133 -5.82 21.26 -0.55
CA GLN A 133 -4.60 21.72 -1.21
C GLN A 133 -4.90 22.77 -2.27
N SER A 134 -3.94 23.64 -2.52
CA SER A 134 -3.98 24.58 -3.64
C SER A 134 -3.62 23.90 -4.97
N GLU A 135 -3.93 24.54 -6.09
CA GLU A 135 -3.53 24.06 -7.41
C GLU A 135 -1.99 23.93 -7.54
N GLU A 136 -1.24 24.84 -6.91
CA GLU A 136 0.23 24.81 -6.91
C GLU A 136 0.78 23.61 -6.11
N GLU A 137 0.17 23.29 -4.98
CA GLU A 137 0.52 22.13 -4.16
C GLU A 137 0.22 20.83 -4.91
N LEU A 138 -0.94 20.74 -5.58
CA LEU A 138 -1.30 19.60 -6.42
C LEU A 138 -0.36 19.44 -7.62
N ALA A 139 0.02 20.53 -8.28
CA ALA A 139 1.00 20.51 -9.36
C ALA A 139 2.38 20.04 -8.86
N THR A 140 2.76 20.42 -7.64
CA THR A 140 3.99 19.97 -6.99
C THR A 140 3.93 18.47 -6.68
N LEU A 141 2.84 17.98 -6.08
CA LEU A 141 2.63 16.55 -5.86
C LEU A 141 2.73 15.75 -7.15
N ARG A 142 2.05 16.20 -8.22
CA ARG A 142 2.11 15.55 -9.54
C ARG A 142 3.54 15.45 -10.04
N ARG A 143 4.33 16.54 -9.96
CA ARG A 143 5.74 16.53 -10.36
C ARG A 143 6.55 15.52 -9.55
N VAL A 144 6.42 15.51 -8.21
CA VAL A 144 7.11 14.56 -7.34
C VAL A 144 6.76 13.12 -7.70
N ILE A 145 5.48 12.80 -7.89
CA ILE A 145 5.02 11.47 -8.29
C ILE A 145 5.67 11.05 -9.62
N THR A 146 5.62 11.91 -10.64
CA THR A 146 6.16 11.59 -11.98
C THR A 146 7.69 11.54 -12.04
N ALA A 147 8.39 12.25 -11.16
CA ALA A 147 9.85 12.29 -11.12
C ALA A 147 10.46 11.14 -10.32
N CYS A 148 9.79 10.71 -9.24
CA CYS A 148 10.34 9.73 -8.31
C CYS A 148 9.85 8.28 -8.55
N TYR A 149 8.76 8.08 -9.30
CA TYR A 149 8.16 6.75 -9.48
C TYR A 149 7.95 6.42 -10.95
N ASP A 150 8.10 5.13 -11.27
CA ASP A 150 7.93 4.62 -12.63
C ASP A 150 6.51 4.84 -13.16
N LYS A 151 6.41 5.18 -14.46
CA LYS A 151 5.15 5.50 -15.14
C LYS A 151 4.06 4.45 -14.94
N TYR A 152 4.40 3.17 -14.96
CA TYR A 152 3.40 2.10 -14.85
C TYR A 152 2.66 2.11 -13.49
N ARG A 153 3.23 2.68 -12.43
CA ARG A 153 2.62 2.75 -11.09
C ARG A 153 1.56 3.83 -10.96
N TRP A 154 1.70 4.94 -11.68
CA TRP A 154 0.80 6.09 -11.55
C TRP A 154 -0.09 6.38 -12.75
N ARG A 155 0.23 5.83 -13.93
CA ARG A 155 -0.50 6.15 -15.18
C ARG A 155 -2.02 6.01 -15.08
N PHE A 156 -2.51 4.96 -14.43
CA PHE A 156 -3.93 4.60 -14.39
C PHE A 156 -4.81 5.47 -13.48
N TRP A 157 -4.22 6.41 -12.75
CA TRP A 157 -4.98 7.30 -11.87
C TRP A 157 -4.52 8.76 -11.95
N LEU A 158 -3.34 9.02 -12.51
CA LEU A 158 -2.80 10.37 -12.70
C LEU A 158 -2.97 10.90 -14.13
N GLU A 159 -3.07 10.03 -15.15
CA GLU A 159 -3.35 10.46 -16.55
C GLU A 159 -4.85 10.49 -16.87
N ASP A 160 -5.67 9.73 -16.13
CA ASP A 160 -7.12 9.68 -16.29
C ASP A 160 -7.88 10.79 -15.51
N ASN A 161 -7.15 11.74 -14.90
CA ASN A 161 -7.66 12.96 -14.23
C ASN A 161 -7.02 14.22 -14.79
#